data_AF-A0A5B1QEC2-F1
#
_entry.id   AF-A0A5B1QEC2-F1
#
_cell.length_a   1.000
_cell.length_b   1.000
_cell.length_c   1.000
_cell.angle_alpha   90.00
_cell.angle_beta   90.00
_cell.angle_gamma   90.00
#
_symmetry.space_group_name_H-M   'P 1'
#
loop_
_entity.id
_entity.type
_entity.pdbx_description
1 polymer ?
#
loop_
_entity_poly.entity_id
_entity_poly.type
_entity_poly.pdbx_seq_one_letter_code
_entity_poly.pdbx_strand_id
1 'polypeptide(L)'
;MNLTFPATFDNFYDNRDASLNSVACSNGPAGLVNRFPKLGNLPGFPYIGGAFAVSSWSSPNCGTCWSLTYPQTGVTINYLAIDTSGVGFNMAQGAMDKLTNGQTRSLGKINVIAKQVPAASCGI
;
A
#
# COMPACT_ATOMS: atom_id res chain seq x y z
N MET A 1 5.28 -0.26 -18.39
CA MET A 1 4.31 0.78 -18.79
C MET A 1 3.86 1.48 -17.53
N ASN A 2 3.97 2.80 -17.45
CA ASN A 2 3.54 3.58 -16.30
C ASN A 2 2.06 3.89 -16.47
N LEU A 3 1.22 3.46 -15.55
CA LEU A 3 -0.24 3.64 -15.61
C LEU A 3 -0.68 4.55 -14.48
N THR A 4 -1.68 5.40 -14.74
CA THR A 4 -2.24 6.30 -13.73
C THR A 4 -3.42 5.61 -13.04
N PHE A 5 -3.39 5.58 -11.71
CA PHE A 5 -4.45 5.02 -10.88
C PHE A 5 -4.92 6.02 -9.82
N PRO A 6 -6.20 5.98 -9.43
CA PRO A 6 -6.65 6.71 -8.25
C PRO A 6 -6.01 6.12 -7.00
N ALA A 7 -5.75 6.98 -6.02
CA ALA A 7 -5.39 6.55 -4.68
C ALA A 7 -6.15 7.35 -3.62
N THR A 8 -6.64 6.65 -2.61
CA THR A 8 -7.31 7.20 -1.41
C THR A 8 -6.51 6.82 -0.16
N PHE A 9 -7.01 7.19 1.02
CA PHE A 9 -6.41 6.78 2.28
C PHE A 9 -7.43 6.17 3.26
N ASP A 10 -6.91 5.35 4.17
CA ASP A 10 -7.65 4.79 5.30
C ASP A 10 -6.73 4.73 6.53
N ASN A 11 -7.19 5.31 7.64
CA ASN A 11 -6.43 5.38 8.88
C ASN A 11 -6.22 4.01 9.56
N PHE A 12 -6.94 2.96 9.16
CA PHE A 12 -6.64 1.60 9.58
C PHE A 12 -5.18 1.22 9.28
N TYR A 13 -4.66 1.59 8.10
CA TYR A 13 -3.30 1.26 7.69
C TYR A 13 -2.22 2.08 8.41
N ASP A 14 -2.59 3.17 9.10
CA ASP A 14 -1.69 3.91 10.01
C ASP A 14 -1.57 3.24 11.38
N ASN A 15 -2.42 2.26 11.70
CA ASN A 15 -2.40 1.59 13.00
C ASN A 15 -1.29 0.53 13.04
N ARG A 16 -0.12 0.93 13.55
CA ARG A 16 1.04 0.07 13.77
C ARG A 16 0.71 -1.24 14.50
N ASP A 17 -0.25 -1.22 15.43
CA ASP A 17 -0.61 -2.37 16.27
C ASP A 17 -1.71 -3.26 15.68
N ALA A 18 -2.35 -2.85 14.57
CA ALA A 18 -3.35 -3.66 13.89
C ALA A 18 -2.76 -4.99 13.38
N SER A 19 -3.53 -6.06 13.50
CA SER A 19 -3.10 -7.40 13.07
C SER A 19 -3.14 -7.53 11.55
N LEU A 20 -2.13 -8.20 10.98
CA LEU A 20 -2.19 -8.57 9.56
C LEU A 20 -3.29 -9.62 9.26
N ASN A 21 -3.86 -10.28 10.27
CA ASN A 21 -5.02 -11.14 10.07
C ASN A 21 -6.28 -10.39 9.63
N SER A 22 -6.30 -9.07 9.74
CA SER A 22 -7.44 -8.22 9.37
C SER A 22 -7.47 -7.80 7.89
N VAL A 23 -6.48 -8.20 7.09
CA VAL A 23 -6.38 -7.86 5.65
C VAL A 23 -6.32 -9.09 4.77
N ALA A 24 -6.52 -8.93 3.46
CA ALA A 24 -6.51 -10.04 2.50
C ALA A 24 -5.17 -10.78 2.42
N CYS A 25 -4.04 -10.11 2.65
CA CYS A 25 -2.71 -10.74 2.66
C CYS A 25 -2.30 -11.27 4.04
N SER A 26 -3.28 -11.73 4.81
CA SER A 26 -3.12 -12.32 6.13
C SER A 26 -2.33 -13.62 6.09
N ASN A 27 -3.02 -14.76 5.98
CA ASN A 27 -2.46 -16.11 5.98
C ASN A 27 -2.68 -16.80 4.62
N GLY A 28 -2.46 -18.11 4.57
CA GLY A 28 -2.51 -18.88 3.32
C GLY A 28 -1.18 -18.87 2.56
N PRO A 29 -1.12 -19.51 1.38
CA PRO A 29 0.11 -19.66 0.60
C PRO A 29 0.85 -18.36 0.27
N ALA A 30 0.13 -17.25 0.10
CA ALA A 30 0.71 -15.92 -0.16
C ALA A 30 0.62 -14.96 1.05
N GLY A 31 0.31 -15.50 2.23
CA GLY A 31 0.11 -14.72 3.45
C GLY A 31 1.41 -14.14 4.02
N LEU A 32 1.31 -12.96 4.63
CA LEU A 32 2.43 -12.23 5.22
C LEU A 32 2.49 -12.37 6.76
N VAL A 33 1.41 -12.81 7.42
CA VAL A 33 1.26 -12.73 8.88
C VAL A 33 2.29 -13.53 9.67
N ASN A 34 2.78 -14.66 9.13
CA ASN A 34 3.80 -15.48 9.79
C ASN A 34 5.17 -14.77 9.87
N ARG A 35 5.44 -13.88 8.91
CA ARG A 35 6.66 -13.04 8.90
C ARG A 35 6.43 -11.71 9.62
N PHE A 36 5.22 -11.17 9.51
CA PHE A 36 4.85 -9.84 9.98
C PHE A 36 3.50 -9.86 10.71
N PRO A 37 3.46 -10.13 12.02
CA PRO A 37 2.19 -10.32 12.74
C PRO A 37 1.27 -9.08 12.79
N LYS A 38 1.87 -7.88 12.77
CA LYS A 38 1.17 -6.59 12.81
C LYS A 38 1.56 -5.72 11.61
N LEU A 39 0.72 -4.74 11.26
CA LEU A 39 1.00 -3.78 10.20
C LEU A 39 2.34 -3.06 10.40
N GLY A 40 2.64 -2.67 11.64
CA GLY A 40 3.91 -2.03 11.99
C GLY A 40 5.15 -2.90 11.90
N ASN A 41 5.01 -4.22 11.69
CA ASN A 41 6.14 -5.10 11.44
C ASN A 41 6.55 -5.14 9.96
N LEU A 42 5.67 -4.66 9.06
CA LEU A 42 5.96 -4.64 7.63
C LEU A 42 7.10 -3.67 7.33
N PRO A 43 8.08 -4.07 6.50
CA PRO A 43 9.13 -3.16 6.10
C PRO A 43 8.54 -2.00 5.30
N GLY A 44 9.02 -0.80 5.58
CA GLY A 44 8.54 0.42 4.92
C GLY A 44 7.22 0.98 5.46
N PHE A 45 6.65 0.44 6.56
CA PHE A 45 5.54 1.09 7.26
C PHE A 45 5.83 2.60 7.49
N PRO A 46 4.88 3.51 7.20
CA PRO A 46 3.48 3.28 6.86
C PRO A 46 3.18 3.21 5.34
N TYR A 47 4.15 2.95 4.45
CA TYR A 47 3.92 2.87 3.00
C TYR A 47 3.28 1.53 2.58
N ILE A 48 2.10 1.26 3.13
CA ILE A 48 1.34 0.01 3.01
C ILE A 48 -0.14 0.30 2.70
N GLY A 49 -0.84 -0.72 2.22
CA GLY A 49 -2.31 -0.75 2.21
C GLY A 49 -2.91 -1.61 1.09
N GLY A 50 -4.11 -1.23 0.66
CA GLY A 50 -4.85 -1.88 -0.41
C GLY A 50 -4.31 -1.59 -1.81
N ALA A 51 -4.34 -2.57 -2.70
CA ALA A 51 -4.01 -2.41 -4.11
C ALA A 51 -4.97 -3.22 -5.00
N PHE A 52 -5.32 -2.67 -6.17
CA PHE A 52 -6.18 -3.33 -7.16
C PHE A 52 -5.66 -4.68 -7.64
N ALA A 53 -4.34 -4.90 -7.56
CA ALA A 53 -3.72 -6.15 -7.95
C ALA A 53 -4.02 -7.28 -6.95
N VAL A 54 -4.29 -6.96 -5.68
CA VAL A 54 -4.71 -7.93 -4.67
C VAL A 54 -6.21 -8.13 -4.82
N SER A 55 -6.58 -9.23 -5.47
CA SER A 55 -7.98 -9.52 -5.85
C SER A 55 -8.83 -10.10 -4.72
N SER A 56 -8.20 -10.78 -3.76
CA SER A 56 -8.88 -11.56 -2.71
C SER A 56 -7.91 -11.99 -1.62
N TRP A 57 -8.43 -12.68 -0.59
CA TRP A 57 -7.63 -13.39 0.41
C TRP A 57 -6.59 -14.31 -0.25
N SER A 58 -5.37 -14.32 0.29
CA SER A 58 -4.22 -15.09 -0.20
C SER A 58 -3.95 -14.93 -1.71
N SER A 59 -4.21 -13.74 -2.26
CA SER A 59 -3.87 -13.42 -3.66
C SER A 59 -2.38 -13.63 -3.94
N PRO A 60 -1.99 -14.12 -5.14
CA PRO A 60 -0.58 -14.20 -5.52
C PRO A 60 0.11 -12.83 -5.61
N ASN A 61 -0.65 -11.73 -5.64
CA ASN A 61 -0.11 -10.37 -5.63
C ASN A 61 0.11 -9.79 -4.22
N CYS A 62 -0.14 -10.59 -3.18
CA CYS A 62 0.20 -10.20 -1.82
C CYS A 62 1.69 -9.96 -1.65
N GLY A 63 2.04 -8.83 -1.03
CA GLY A 63 3.44 -8.42 -0.85
C GLY A 63 4.10 -7.84 -2.11
N THR A 64 3.35 -7.61 -3.19
CA THR A 64 3.92 -6.91 -4.35
C THR A 64 4.28 -5.47 -3.98
N CYS A 65 5.42 -5.00 -4.51
CA CYS A 65 5.91 -3.64 -4.29
C CYS A 65 5.60 -2.75 -5.50
N TRP A 66 5.16 -1.54 -5.24
CA TRP A 66 4.75 -0.58 -6.26
C TRP A 66 5.45 0.76 -6.05
N SER A 67 6.15 1.23 -7.06
CA SER A 67 6.61 2.62 -7.11
C SER A 67 5.42 3.49 -7.47
N LEU A 68 5.02 4.35 -6.54
CA LEU A 68 3.91 5.30 -6.70
C LEU A 68 4.45 6.71 -6.71
N THR A 69 4.22 7.44 -7.81
CA THR A 69 4.62 8.84 -7.96
C THR A 69 3.39 9.72 -8.02
N TYR A 70 3.32 10.76 -7.19
CA TYR A 70 2.29 11.80 -7.32
C TYR A 70 2.81 12.90 -8.25
N PRO A 71 2.27 13.05 -9.47
CA PRO A 71 2.89 13.91 -10.49
C PRO A 71 2.91 15.39 -10.11
N GLN A 72 1.98 15.85 -9.28
CA GLN A 72 1.91 17.25 -8.83
C GLN A 72 3.07 17.64 -7.92
N THR A 73 3.61 16.71 -7.11
CA THR A 73 4.77 16.97 -6.24
C THR A 73 6.06 16.34 -6.78
N GLY A 74 5.96 15.38 -7.70
CA GLY A 74 7.08 14.55 -8.15
C GLY A 74 7.58 13.54 -7.10
N VAL A 75 6.98 13.53 -5.90
CA VAL A 75 7.40 12.62 -4.83
C VAL A 75 7.01 11.19 -5.19
N THR A 76 7.93 10.27 -4.93
CA THR A 76 7.76 8.83 -5.16
C THR A 76 7.94 8.07 -3.85
N ILE A 77 7.10 7.05 -3.63
CA ILE A 77 7.23 6.09 -2.55
C ILE A 77 7.29 4.66 -3.11
N ASN A 78 7.91 3.74 -2.36
CA ASN A 78 7.74 2.31 -2.55
C ASN A 78 6.62 1.84 -1.62
N TYR A 79 5.56 1.32 -2.22
CA TYR A 79 4.31 0.97 -1.57
C TYR A 79 4.12 -0.55 -1.57
N LEU A 80 3.87 -1.12 -0.39
CA LEU A 80 3.67 -2.55 -0.20
C LEU A 80 2.18 -2.89 -0.18
N ALA A 81 1.74 -3.71 -1.15
CA ALA A 81 0.37 -4.17 -1.25
C ALA A 81 0.08 -5.29 -0.24
N ILE A 82 -0.85 -5.04 0.69
CA ILE A 82 -1.22 -5.98 1.76
C ILE A 82 -2.72 -6.27 1.85
N ASP A 83 -3.53 -5.53 1.10
CA ASP A 83 -4.97 -5.72 1.10
C ASP A 83 -5.56 -5.47 -0.29
N THR A 84 -6.84 -5.78 -0.44
CA THR A 84 -7.61 -5.43 -1.62
C THR A 84 -7.86 -3.92 -1.72
N SER A 85 -7.97 -3.42 -2.95
CA SER A 85 -8.64 -2.16 -3.23
C SER A 85 -9.50 -2.34 -4.47
N GLY A 86 -10.76 -1.91 -4.43
CA GLY A 86 -11.65 -2.07 -5.59
C GLY A 86 -11.13 -1.39 -6.85
N VAL A 87 -10.48 -0.22 -6.70
CA VAL A 87 -9.83 0.51 -7.80
C VAL A 87 -8.55 1.17 -7.28
N GLY A 88 -7.47 1.06 -8.04
CA GLY A 88 -6.21 1.72 -7.73
C GLY A 88 -5.65 1.33 -6.36
N PHE A 89 -5.40 2.30 -5.49
CA PHE A 89 -4.75 2.09 -4.20
C PHE A 89 -5.54 2.71 -3.05
N ASN A 90 -5.48 2.09 -1.87
CA ASN A 90 -6.01 2.67 -0.63
C ASN A 90 -4.95 2.55 0.46
N MET A 91 -4.29 3.65 0.79
CA MET A 91 -3.04 3.64 1.55
C MET A 91 -3.20 4.18 2.98
N ALA A 92 -2.20 3.97 3.83
CA ALA A 92 -2.11 4.70 5.09
C ALA A 92 -2.07 6.22 4.84
N GLN A 93 -2.63 7.03 5.75
CA GLN A 93 -2.58 8.49 5.64
C GLN A 93 -1.13 8.98 5.60
N GLY A 94 -0.22 8.38 6.38
CA GLY A 94 1.20 8.72 6.36
C GLY A 94 1.88 8.53 4.99
N ALA A 95 1.41 7.55 4.20
CA ALA A 95 1.90 7.36 2.84
C ALA A 95 1.40 8.44 1.88
N MET A 96 0.12 8.80 1.99
CA MET A 96 -0.46 9.86 1.17
C MET A 96 0.09 11.24 1.59
N ASP A 97 0.36 11.45 2.87
CA ASP A 97 0.98 12.68 3.38
C ASP A 97 2.39 12.82 2.82
N LYS A 98 3.15 11.73 2.71
CA LYS A 98 4.46 11.76 2.05
C LYS A 98 4.35 12.18 0.59
N LEU A 99 3.40 11.62 -0.15
CA LEU A 99 3.19 11.96 -1.57
C LEU A 99 2.71 13.41 -1.76
N THR A 100 1.86 13.91 -0.87
CA THR A 100 1.13 15.17 -1.04
C THR A 100 1.70 16.32 -0.21
N ASN A 101 2.85 16.14 0.44
CA ASN A 101 3.43 17.10 1.39
C ASN A 101 2.45 17.49 2.52
N GLY A 102 1.77 16.49 3.10
CA GLY A 102 0.87 16.65 4.25
C GLY A 102 -0.55 17.14 3.91
N GLN A 103 -0.97 17.05 2.64
CA GLN A 103 -2.27 17.55 2.19
C GLN A 103 -3.36 16.47 2.07
N THR A 104 -3.16 15.29 2.65
CA THR A 104 -4.07 14.14 2.49
C THR A 104 -5.52 14.47 2.77
N ARG A 105 -5.82 15.12 3.90
CA ARG A 105 -7.22 15.40 4.29
C ARG A 105 -7.89 16.45 3.41
N SER A 106 -7.11 17.38 2.85
CA SER A 106 -7.64 18.40 1.93
C SER A 106 -7.96 17.81 0.57
N LEU A 107 -7.06 16.94 0.06
CA LEU A 107 -7.21 16.34 -1.26
C LEU A 107 -8.19 15.17 -1.27
N GLY A 108 -8.19 14.33 -0.22
CA GLY A 108 -9.02 13.13 -0.04
C GLY A 108 -8.68 11.97 -1.00
N LYS A 109 -8.38 12.30 -2.25
CA LYS A 109 -8.05 11.38 -3.33
C LYS A 109 -7.05 12.05 -4.27
N ILE A 110 -6.08 11.28 -4.76
CA ILE A 110 -5.12 11.72 -5.78
C ILE A 110 -5.09 10.73 -6.94
N ASN A 111 -4.40 11.09 -8.02
CA ASN A 111 -4.03 10.16 -9.08
C ASN A 111 -2.51 9.97 -9.04
N VAL A 112 -2.05 8.73 -8.90
CA VAL A 112 -0.63 8.37 -8.88
C VAL A 112 -0.25 7.64 -10.15
N ILE A 113 0.98 7.85 -10.58
CA ILE A 113 1.62 7.00 -11.60
C ILE A 113 2.18 5.79 -10.87
N ALA A 114 1.74 4.60 -11.26
CA ALA A 114 2.14 3.34 -10.62
C ALA A 114 2.97 2.48 -11.56
N LYS A 115 4.01 1.86 -10.99
CA LYS A 115 4.81 0.82 -11.62
C LYS A 115 5.12 -0.26 -10.59
N GLN A 116 4.79 -1.51 -10.90
CA GLN A 116 5.24 -2.63 -10.08
C GLN A 116 6.77 -2.76 -10.18
N VAL A 117 7.41 -2.95 -9.03
CA VAL A 117 8.86 -3.08 -8.88
C VAL A 117 9.18 -4.36 -8.10
N PRO A 118 10.44 -4.83 -8.07
CA PRO A 118 10.82 -6.00 -7.28
C PRO A 118 10.39 -5.86 -5.81
N ALA A 119 9.91 -6.95 -5.20
CA ALA A 119 9.42 -6.93 -3.81
C ALA A 119 10.49 -6.46 -2.81
N ALA A 120 11.76 -6.75 -3.10
CA ALA A 120 12.92 -6.27 -2.34
C ALA A 120 13.01 -4.74 -2.24
N SER A 121 12.42 -3.98 -3.17
CA SER A 121 12.34 -2.51 -3.06
C SER A 121 11.45 -2.04 -1.92
N CYS A 122 10.56 -2.91 -1.43
CA CYS A 122 9.77 -2.74 -0.21
C CYS A 122 10.31 -3.60 0.95
N GLY A 123 11.51 -4.18 0.83
CA GLY A 123 12.21 -4.88 1.92
C GLY A 123 11.70 -6.28 2.27
N ILE A 124 10.91 -6.93 1.41
CA ILE A 124 10.38 -8.29 1.66
C ILE A 124 10.97 -9.38 0.77
#